data_AF-A0A409X267-F1
#
_entry.id   AF-A0A409X267-F1
#
_cell.length_a   1.000
_cell.length_b   1.000
_cell.length_c   1.000
_cell.angle_alpha   90.00
_cell.angle_beta   90.00
_cell.angle_gamma   90.00
#
_symmetry.space_group_name_H-M   'P 1'
#
loop_
_entity.id
_entity.type
_entity.pdbx_description
1 polymer ?
#
loop_
_entity_poly.entity_id
_entity_poly.type
_entity_poly.pdbx_seq_one_letter_code
_entity_poly.pdbx_strand_id
1 'polypeptide(L)'
;LLENSRFIDDIPNIAECFDKGTKLRFHNDDDAQYIKFGRRGDRDPLLNIRSGQLKLLGSDVASFFEPSIQCIVESIKKQRAESETQIASVFLFGGFAASDWLFVNLKARLSDDTLDICRPDRHVNKAAADGAVSFYLDHFVGARVSKYAYGTNLCPLFSPEDPEHIARSDQKFIQVDGRTLISGAFDVILPNVIVM
;
A
#
# COMPACT_ATOMS: atom_id res chain seq x y z
N LEU A 1 -19.56 6.24 -19.96
CA LEU A 1 -20.23 5.29 -20.90
C LEU A 1 -21.75 5.27 -20.70
N LEU A 2 -22.28 5.12 -19.48
CA LEU A 2 -23.71 4.84 -19.23
C LEU A 2 -24.57 6.07 -18.83
N GLU A 3 -23.98 7.27 -18.78
CA GLU A 3 -24.51 8.49 -18.13
C GLU A 3 -25.85 9.00 -18.67
N ASN A 4 -26.29 8.55 -19.84
CA ASN A 4 -27.61 8.89 -20.41
C ASN A 4 -28.35 7.65 -20.95
N SER A 5 -28.06 6.48 -20.37
CA SER A 5 -28.66 5.22 -20.79
C SER A 5 -29.70 4.73 -19.78
N ARG A 6 -30.61 3.86 -20.23
CA ARG A 6 -31.54 3.16 -19.33
C ARG A 6 -30.86 2.23 -18.31
N PHE A 7 -29.55 2.01 -18.43
CA PHE A 7 -28.74 1.17 -17.54
C PHE A 7 -27.98 1.98 -16.48
N ILE A 8 -28.26 3.28 -16.35
CA ILE A 8 -27.62 4.13 -15.34
C ILE A 8 -27.90 3.62 -13.91
N ASP A 9 -29.12 3.18 -13.65
CA ASP A 9 -29.52 2.63 -12.35
C ASP A 9 -28.92 1.23 -12.08
N ASP A 10 -28.44 0.54 -13.13
CA ASP A 10 -27.77 -0.76 -13.01
C ASP A 10 -26.29 -0.63 -12.64
N ILE A 11 -25.70 0.57 -12.61
CA ILE A 11 -24.27 0.79 -12.31
C ILE A 11 -23.82 0.09 -11.02
N PRO A 12 -24.54 0.19 -9.88
CA PRO A 12 -24.13 -0.50 -8.65
C PRO A 12 -24.06 -2.02 -8.82
N ASN A 13 -25.04 -2.61 -9.52
CA ASN A 13 -25.07 -4.05 -9.80
C ASN A 13 -23.97 -4.46 -10.81
N ILE A 14 -23.70 -3.64 -11.83
CA ILE A 14 -22.60 -3.83 -12.77
C ILE A 14 -21.27 -3.84 -12.02
N ALA A 15 -21.05 -2.89 -11.11
CA ALA A 15 -19.84 -2.81 -10.29
C ALA A 15 -19.69 -4.04 -9.40
N GLU A 16 -20.76 -4.48 -8.73
CA GLU A 16 -20.74 -5.69 -7.90
C GLU A 16 -20.42 -6.95 -8.72
N CYS A 17 -21.02 -7.09 -9.90
CA CYS A 17 -20.77 -8.19 -10.82
C CYS A 17 -19.33 -8.18 -11.36
N PHE A 18 -18.78 -6.99 -11.61
CA PHE A 18 -17.37 -6.81 -11.97
C PHE A 18 -16.46 -7.27 -10.83
N ASP A 19 -16.69 -6.79 -9.60
CA ASP A 19 -15.84 -7.09 -8.45
C ASP A 19 -15.85 -8.59 -8.08
N LYS A 20 -17.01 -9.24 -8.14
CA LYS A 20 -17.15 -10.67 -7.78
C LYS A 20 -16.72 -11.63 -8.89
N GLY A 21 -16.58 -11.14 -10.12
CA GLY A 21 -16.40 -11.99 -11.30
C GLY A 21 -15.27 -11.53 -12.20
N THR A 22 -15.56 -10.54 -13.04
CA THR A 22 -14.68 -10.09 -14.13
C THR A 22 -13.30 -9.66 -13.62
N LYS A 23 -13.26 -8.86 -12.56
CA LYS A 23 -12.02 -8.38 -11.91
C LYS A 23 -11.09 -9.51 -11.50
N LEU A 24 -11.63 -10.59 -10.93
CA LEU A 24 -10.86 -11.71 -10.42
C LEU A 24 -10.26 -12.59 -11.54
N ARG A 25 -10.81 -12.50 -12.76
CA ARG A 25 -10.38 -13.29 -13.93
C ARG A 25 -9.54 -12.48 -14.92
N PHE A 26 -9.43 -11.18 -14.69
CA PHE A 26 -8.65 -10.29 -15.52
C PHE A 26 -7.16 -10.65 -15.43
N HIS A 27 -6.56 -10.97 -16.57
CA HIS A 27 -5.18 -11.47 -16.65
C HIS A 27 -4.39 -10.95 -17.86
N ASN A 28 -5.04 -10.27 -18.81
CA ASN A 28 -4.39 -9.58 -19.91
C ASN A 28 -5.29 -8.44 -20.42
N ASP A 29 -4.69 -7.46 -21.09
CA ASP A 29 -5.34 -6.28 -21.66
C ASP A 29 -5.70 -6.42 -23.15
N ASP A 30 -5.34 -7.54 -23.78
CA ASP A 30 -5.68 -7.87 -25.17
C ASP A 30 -7.12 -8.42 -25.30
N ASP A 31 -7.56 -9.18 -24.30
CA ASP A 31 -8.83 -9.90 -24.30
C ASP A 31 -9.97 -9.04 -23.78
N ALA A 32 -11.08 -9.07 -24.52
CA ALA A 32 -12.31 -8.43 -24.09
C ALA A 32 -12.87 -9.07 -22.82
N GLN A 33 -13.35 -8.22 -21.91
CA GLN A 33 -13.92 -8.62 -20.65
C GLN A 33 -15.45 -8.48 -20.69
N TYR A 34 -16.14 -9.38 -19.98
CA TYR A 34 -17.59 -9.43 -19.99
C TYR A 34 -18.13 -9.37 -18.57
N ILE A 35 -19.06 -8.44 -18.33
CA ILE A 35 -19.77 -8.30 -17.06
C ILE A 35 -21.22 -8.70 -17.30
N LYS A 36 -21.64 -9.83 -16.75
CA LYS A 36 -23.03 -10.28 -16.79
C LYS A 36 -23.81 -9.63 -15.66
N PHE A 37 -24.62 -8.63 -15.98
CA PHE A 37 -25.37 -7.84 -14.99
C PHE A 37 -26.90 -7.93 -15.19
N GLY A 38 -27.34 -8.14 -16.43
CA GLY A 38 -28.75 -8.04 -16.83
C GLY A 38 -29.37 -9.35 -17.31
N ARG A 39 -30.58 -9.24 -17.87
CA ARG A 39 -31.38 -10.33 -18.43
C ARG A 39 -31.05 -10.56 -19.90
N ARG A 40 -31.46 -11.72 -20.45
CA ARG A 40 -31.24 -12.05 -21.88
C ARG A 40 -31.85 -11.04 -22.87
N GLY A 41 -32.89 -10.33 -22.47
CA GLY A 41 -33.54 -9.30 -23.29
C GLY A 41 -32.81 -7.96 -23.32
N ASP A 42 -31.86 -7.74 -22.41
CA ASP A 42 -31.14 -6.48 -22.32
C ASP A 42 -30.07 -6.41 -23.41
N ARG A 43 -30.23 -5.43 -24.30
CA ARG A 43 -29.37 -5.19 -25.44
C ARG A 43 -29.29 -3.71 -25.73
N ASP A 44 -28.07 -3.25 -25.99
CA ASP A 44 -27.76 -1.92 -26.50
C ASP A 44 -26.40 -1.98 -27.20
N PRO A 45 -26.38 -2.10 -28.54
CA PRO A 45 -25.13 -2.22 -29.29
C PRO A 45 -24.21 -1.00 -29.17
N LEU A 46 -24.77 0.21 -28.95
CA LEU A 46 -23.97 1.44 -28.82
C LEU A 46 -23.16 1.44 -27.52
N LEU A 47 -23.66 0.75 -26.49
CA LEU A 47 -23.01 0.59 -25.19
C LEU A 47 -22.27 -0.74 -25.06
N ASN A 48 -22.11 -1.50 -26.16
CA ASN A 48 -21.53 -2.85 -26.15
C ASN A 48 -22.27 -3.84 -25.22
N ILE A 49 -23.59 -3.68 -25.07
CA ILE A 49 -24.43 -4.56 -24.26
C ILE A 49 -25.16 -5.57 -25.15
N ARG A 50 -24.96 -6.87 -24.86
CA ARG A 50 -25.65 -7.96 -25.55
C ARG A 50 -26.08 -9.04 -24.56
N SER A 51 -27.38 -9.37 -24.57
CA SER A 51 -27.95 -10.43 -23.75
C SER A 51 -27.66 -10.27 -22.25
N GLY A 52 -27.73 -9.03 -21.76
CA GLY A 52 -27.47 -8.67 -20.36
C GLY A 52 -25.99 -8.69 -19.97
N GLN A 53 -25.08 -8.72 -20.95
CA GLN A 53 -23.65 -8.64 -20.72
C GLN A 53 -23.09 -7.35 -21.29
N LEU A 54 -22.39 -6.59 -20.46
CA LEU A 54 -21.57 -5.46 -20.87
C LEU A 54 -20.20 -5.98 -21.29
N LYS A 55 -19.81 -5.72 -22.54
CA LYS A 55 -18.46 -6.01 -23.04
C LYS A 55 -17.58 -4.76 -22.84
N LEU A 56 -16.44 -4.95 -22.19
CA LEU A 56 -15.37 -3.97 -22.03
C LEU A 56 -14.14 -4.42 -22.83
N LEU A 57 -13.35 -3.47 -23.31
CA LEU A 57 -12.02 -3.78 -23.83
C LEU A 57 -11.08 -4.15 -22.67
N GLY A 58 -10.12 -5.04 -22.92
CA GLY A 58 -9.11 -5.37 -21.92
C GLY A 58 -8.31 -4.13 -21.50
N SER A 59 -7.99 -3.25 -22.45
CA SER A 59 -7.36 -1.95 -22.23
C SER A 59 -8.17 -1.02 -21.31
N ASP A 60 -9.50 -1.04 -21.42
CA ASP A 60 -10.35 -0.23 -20.53
C ASP A 60 -10.28 -0.77 -19.10
N VAL A 61 -10.33 -2.10 -18.94
CA VAL A 61 -10.21 -2.73 -17.62
C VAL A 61 -8.81 -2.52 -17.03
N ALA A 62 -7.76 -2.60 -17.84
CA ALA A 62 -6.39 -2.28 -17.44
C ALA A 62 -6.29 -0.85 -16.89
N SER A 63 -6.95 0.11 -17.55
CA SER A 63 -6.95 1.51 -17.10
C SER A 63 -7.54 1.71 -15.70
N PHE A 64 -8.43 0.82 -15.24
CA PHE A 64 -8.96 0.86 -13.87
C PHE A 64 -7.91 0.52 -12.81
N PHE A 65 -6.94 -0.32 -13.15
CA PHE A 65 -5.86 -0.77 -12.26
C PHE A 65 -4.57 0.03 -12.43
N GLU A 66 -4.44 0.81 -13.50
CA GLU A 66 -3.28 1.65 -13.80
C GLU A 66 -2.86 2.55 -12.62
N PRO A 67 -3.79 3.25 -11.91
CA PRO A 67 -3.41 4.05 -10.73
C PRO A 67 -2.78 3.22 -9.62
N SER A 68 -3.20 1.97 -9.45
CA SER A 68 -2.65 1.06 -8.44
C SER A 68 -1.23 0.62 -8.83
N ILE A 69 -0.99 0.31 -10.11
CA ILE A 69 0.36 -0.01 -10.58
C ILE A 69 1.30 1.17 -10.38
N GLN A 70 0.87 2.36 -10.79
CA GLN A 70 1.68 3.56 -10.67
C GLN A 70 2.05 3.84 -9.20
N CYS A 71 1.09 3.73 -8.29
CA CYS A 71 1.33 3.89 -6.86
C CYS A 71 2.36 2.88 -6.31
N ILE A 72 2.29 1.61 -6.75
CA ILE A 72 3.26 0.58 -6.35
C ILE A 72 4.66 0.92 -6.88
N VAL A 73 4.77 1.27 -8.16
CA VAL A 73 6.05 1.63 -8.80
C VAL A 73 6.69 2.85 -8.12
N GLU A 74 5.92 3.90 -7.87
CA GLU A 74 6.39 5.10 -7.19
C GLU A 74 6.82 4.81 -5.75
N SER A 75 6.05 3.99 -5.03
CA SER A 75 6.39 3.59 -3.66
C SER A 75 7.71 2.83 -3.61
N ILE A 76 7.95 1.89 -4.53
CA ILE A 76 9.20 1.14 -4.62
C ILE A 76 10.37 2.07 -4.95
N LYS A 77 10.21 2.97 -5.94
CA LYS A 77 11.24 3.96 -6.29
C LYS A 77 11.59 4.87 -5.12
N LYS A 78 10.57 5.34 -4.39
CA LYS A 78 10.74 6.16 -3.19
C LYS A 78 11.52 5.41 -2.11
N GLN A 79 11.12 4.18 -1.78
CA GLN A 79 11.83 3.36 -0.79
C GLN A 79 13.29 3.10 -1.19
N ARG A 80 13.57 2.88 -2.47
CA ARG A 80 14.94 2.74 -2.97
C ARG A 80 15.76 4.02 -2.80
N ALA A 81 15.16 5.18 -3.06
CA ALA A 81 15.84 6.47 -2.94
C ALA A 81 16.10 6.88 -1.48
N GLU A 82 15.21 6.48 -0.56
CA GLU A 82 15.33 6.78 0.88
C GLU A 82 16.18 5.76 1.64
N SER A 83 16.51 4.61 1.03
CA SER A 83 17.29 3.56 1.67
C SER A 83 18.79 3.84 1.63
N GLU A 84 19.46 3.75 2.78
CA GLU A 84 20.92 3.79 2.89
C GLU A 84 21.59 2.53 2.30
N THR A 85 20.81 1.45 2.11
CA THR A 85 21.28 0.18 1.56
C THR A 85 20.60 -0.14 0.24
N GLN A 86 21.31 -0.84 -0.64
CA GLN A 86 20.75 -1.27 -1.92
C GLN A 86 19.65 -2.32 -1.70
N ILE A 87 18.42 -1.99 -2.10
CA ILE A 87 17.32 -2.94 -2.15
C ILE A 87 17.49 -3.83 -3.39
N ALA A 88 17.75 -5.11 -3.17
CA ALA A 88 17.99 -6.09 -4.24
C ALA A 88 16.74 -6.86 -4.67
N SER A 89 15.69 -6.91 -3.82
CA SER A 89 14.51 -7.72 -4.10
C SER A 89 13.22 -7.11 -3.54
N VAL A 90 12.12 -7.29 -4.27
CA VAL A 90 10.75 -6.96 -3.86
C VAL A 90 9.92 -8.24 -3.87
N PHE A 91 9.24 -8.53 -2.77
CA PHE A 91 8.35 -9.68 -2.67
C PHE A 91 6.89 -9.24 -2.68
N LEU A 92 6.12 -9.77 -3.64
CA LEU A 92 4.69 -9.50 -3.77
C LEU A 92 3.87 -10.54 -3.04
N PHE A 93 3.03 -10.09 -2.10
CA PHE A 93 2.12 -10.92 -1.31
C PHE A 93 0.69 -10.38 -1.32
N GLY A 94 -0.27 -11.21 -0.91
CA GLY A 94 -1.68 -10.85 -0.82
C GLY A 94 -2.49 -11.12 -2.09
N GLY A 95 -3.80 -10.85 -2.01
CA GLY A 95 -4.79 -11.19 -3.05
C GLY A 95 -4.46 -10.66 -4.44
N PHE A 96 -4.02 -9.41 -4.52
CA PHE A 96 -3.75 -8.77 -5.79
C PHE A 96 -2.44 -9.27 -6.43
N ALA A 97 -1.46 -9.70 -5.63
CA ALA A 97 -0.22 -10.29 -6.13
C ALA A 97 -0.47 -11.58 -6.93
N ALA A 98 -1.61 -12.26 -6.73
CA ALA A 98 -1.98 -13.44 -7.50
C ALA A 98 -2.27 -13.13 -8.98
N SER A 99 -2.47 -11.86 -9.36
CA SER A 99 -2.69 -11.47 -10.76
C SER A 99 -1.40 -11.56 -11.56
N ASP A 100 -1.42 -12.36 -12.63
CA ASP A 100 -0.31 -12.46 -13.59
C ASP A 100 -0.10 -11.15 -14.34
N TRP A 101 -1.19 -10.47 -14.70
CA TRP A 101 -1.15 -9.17 -15.35
C TRP A 101 -0.40 -8.13 -14.50
N LEU A 102 -0.69 -8.08 -13.19
CA LEU A 102 0.02 -7.21 -12.26
C LEU A 102 1.52 -7.54 -12.21
N PHE A 103 1.85 -8.82 -12.07
CA PHE A 103 3.23 -9.27 -11.95
C PHE A 103 4.05 -8.91 -13.18
N VAL A 104 3.54 -9.19 -14.38
CA VAL A 104 4.20 -8.87 -15.65
C VAL A 104 4.38 -7.36 -15.82
N ASN A 105 3.36 -6.56 -15.51
CA ASN A 105 3.45 -5.10 -15.62
C ASN A 105 4.45 -4.50 -14.64
N LEU A 106 4.45 -4.93 -13.38
CA LEU A 106 5.41 -4.47 -12.39
C LEU A 106 6.83 -4.85 -12.79
N LYS A 107 7.03 -6.10 -13.23
CA LYS A 107 8.32 -6.56 -13.73
C LYS A 107 8.78 -5.67 -14.88
N ALA A 108 7.96 -5.45 -15.91
CA ALA A 108 8.33 -4.60 -17.05
C ALA A 108 8.71 -3.16 -16.65
N ARG A 109 8.00 -2.55 -15.69
CA ARG A 109 8.23 -1.14 -15.28
C ARG A 109 9.39 -0.94 -14.31
N LEU A 110 9.79 -1.99 -13.61
CA LEU A 110 10.82 -1.99 -12.58
C LEU A 110 12.02 -2.87 -12.94
N SER A 111 12.04 -3.44 -14.15
CA SER A 111 13.15 -4.23 -14.67
C SER A 111 14.39 -3.36 -14.76
N ASP A 112 15.30 -3.60 -13.84
CA ASP A 112 16.68 -3.12 -13.83
C ASP A 112 17.54 -4.28 -13.29
N ASP A 113 18.80 -4.37 -13.69
CA ASP A 113 19.71 -5.48 -13.36
C ASP A 113 19.94 -5.64 -11.85
N THR A 114 19.50 -4.66 -11.06
CA THR A 114 19.74 -4.56 -9.62
C THR A 114 18.55 -4.94 -8.74
N LEU A 115 17.36 -5.17 -9.32
CA LEU A 115 16.13 -5.39 -8.55
C LEU A 115 15.35 -6.61 -9.07
N ASP A 116 15.26 -7.64 -8.24
CA ASP A 116 14.42 -8.81 -8.53
C ASP A 116 12.99 -8.61 -7.99
N ILE A 117 11.99 -8.97 -8.79
CA ILE A 117 10.59 -8.96 -8.37
C ILE A 117 10.13 -10.40 -8.23
N CYS A 118 9.93 -10.79 -6.98
CA CYS A 118 9.61 -12.14 -6.56
C CYS A 118 8.12 -12.25 -6.21
N ARG A 119 7.51 -13.35 -6.63
CA ARG A 119 6.15 -13.74 -6.22
C ARG A 119 6.16 -15.23 -5.84
N PRO A 120 5.73 -15.61 -4.63
CA PRO A 120 5.58 -17.02 -4.26
C PRO A 120 4.56 -17.72 -5.17
N ASP A 121 4.90 -18.94 -5.59
CA ASP A 121 4.12 -19.69 -6.59
C ASP A 121 2.78 -20.23 -6.05
N ARG A 122 2.66 -20.47 -4.73
CA ARG A 122 1.44 -21.03 -4.12
C ARG A 122 0.93 -20.17 -2.97
N HIS A 123 -0.36 -19.88 -3.00
CA HIS A 123 -1.12 -19.21 -1.93
C HIS A 123 -0.48 -17.92 -1.41
N VAL A 124 -0.22 -16.94 -2.28
CA VAL A 124 0.23 -15.58 -1.88
C VAL A 124 -0.62 -14.94 -0.78
N ASN A 125 -1.87 -15.37 -0.61
CA ASN A 125 -2.81 -14.90 0.42
C ASN A 125 -2.50 -15.44 1.82
N LYS A 126 -1.66 -16.48 1.94
CA LYS A 126 -1.32 -17.14 3.21
C LYS A 126 0.07 -16.79 3.72
N ALA A 127 0.92 -16.17 2.89
CA ALA A 127 2.31 -15.87 3.25
C ALA A 127 2.45 -15.11 4.59
N ALA A 128 1.53 -14.17 4.88
CA ALA A 128 1.53 -13.46 6.16
C ALA A 128 1.21 -14.38 7.36
N ALA A 129 0.26 -15.31 7.19
CA ALA A 129 -0.09 -16.27 8.23
C ALA A 129 1.01 -17.32 8.43
N ASP A 130 1.58 -17.83 7.35
CA ASP A 130 2.70 -18.78 7.38
C ASP A 130 3.92 -18.15 8.07
N GLY A 131 4.22 -16.89 7.75
CA GLY A 131 5.28 -16.13 8.42
C GLY A 131 5.03 -15.93 9.92
N ALA A 132 3.78 -15.69 10.33
CA ALA A 132 3.42 -15.55 11.74
C ALA A 132 3.61 -16.87 12.51
N VAL A 133 3.20 -18.00 11.93
CA VAL A 133 3.39 -19.33 12.54
C VAL A 133 4.88 -19.67 12.63
N SER A 134 5.65 -19.46 11.56
CA SER A 134 7.09 -19.70 11.58
C SER A 134 7.80 -18.83 12.62
N PHE A 135 7.42 -17.55 12.76
CA PHE A 135 7.98 -16.70 13.82
C PHE A 135 7.65 -17.22 15.22
N TYR A 136 6.43 -17.68 15.45
CA TYR A 136 6.02 -18.24 16.74
C TYR A 136 6.79 -19.52 17.10
N LEU A 137 7.16 -20.33 16.11
CA LEU A 137 7.91 -21.57 16.35
C LEU A 137 9.40 -21.27 16.56
N ASP A 138 10.02 -20.55 15.63
CA ASP A 138 11.48 -20.45 15.54
C ASP A 138 12.06 -19.15 16.12
N HIS A 139 11.22 -18.16 16.44
CA HIS A 139 11.61 -16.87 17.03
C HIS A 139 12.74 -16.13 16.28
N PHE A 140 12.84 -16.32 14.96
CA PHE A 140 13.98 -15.83 14.14
C PHE A 140 14.11 -14.31 13.99
N VAL A 141 13.15 -13.51 14.46
CA VAL A 141 13.20 -12.04 14.34
C VAL A 141 13.99 -11.46 15.52
N GLY A 142 15.20 -10.98 15.24
CA GLY A 142 16.10 -10.42 16.26
C GLY A 142 15.71 -9.02 16.77
N ALA A 143 15.06 -8.20 15.95
CA ALA A 143 14.60 -6.86 16.34
C ALA A 143 13.38 -6.43 15.52
N ARG A 144 12.56 -5.55 16.11
CA ARG A 144 11.44 -4.87 15.44
C ARG A 144 11.53 -3.38 15.73
N VAL A 145 11.25 -2.57 14.72
CA VAL A 145 11.27 -1.11 14.82
C VAL A 145 9.85 -0.60 14.86
N SER A 146 9.56 0.34 15.75
CA SER A 146 8.24 1.00 15.75
C SER A 146 8.12 1.94 14.56
N LYS A 147 6.90 2.12 14.03
CA LYS A 147 6.66 3.07 12.94
C LYS A 147 6.93 4.51 13.34
N TYR A 148 6.67 4.84 14.61
CA TYR A 148 6.84 6.16 15.20
C TYR A 148 7.58 6.04 16.52
N ALA A 149 8.30 7.08 16.92
CA ALA A 149 8.82 7.16 18.27
C ALA A 149 7.64 7.35 19.22
N TYR A 150 7.50 6.48 20.21
CA TYR A 150 6.49 6.60 21.26
C TYR A 150 7.15 7.01 22.56
N GLY A 151 6.47 7.85 23.31
CA GLY A 151 7.08 8.57 24.40
C GLY A 151 6.10 9.49 25.10
N THR A 152 6.63 10.28 26.02
CA THR A 152 5.85 11.27 26.77
C THR A 152 6.47 12.65 26.62
N ASN A 153 5.63 13.69 26.70
CA ASN A 153 6.15 15.03 26.89
C ASN A 153 6.82 15.12 28.26
N LEU A 154 7.96 15.79 28.32
CA LEU A 154 8.60 16.16 29.58
C LEU A 154 9.07 17.61 29.55
N CYS A 155 9.47 18.10 30.71
CA CYS A 155 10.20 19.35 30.84
C CYS A 155 11.52 19.04 31.57
N PRO A 156 12.66 18.89 30.88
CA PRO A 156 13.93 18.59 31.53
C PRO A 156 14.44 19.81 32.30
N LEU A 157 15.30 19.56 33.28
CA LEU A 157 16.02 20.64 33.97
C LEU A 157 16.88 21.41 32.97
N PHE A 158 16.84 22.73 33.06
CA PHE A 158 17.69 23.58 32.24
C PHE A 158 19.16 23.27 32.52
N SER A 159 19.92 23.03 31.46
CA SER A 159 21.37 22.81 31.51
C SER A 159 22.05 23.91 30.72
N PRO A 160 22.90 24.74 31.33
CA PRO A 160 23.64 25.78 30.63
C PRO A 160 24.78 25.23 29.77
N GLU A 161 25.09 23.93 29.87
CA GLU A 161 26.13 23.26 29.09
C GLU A 161 25.56 22.58 27.83
N ASP A 162 24.23 22.44 27.74
CA ASP A 162 23.56 21.83 26.60
C ASP A 162 23.19 22.91 25.56
N PRO A 163 23.77 22.88 24.34
CA PRO A 163 23.47 23.85 23.29
C PRO A 163 22.00 23.89 22.88
N GLU A 164 21.29 22.77 22.92
CA GLU A 164 19.85 22.73 22.62
C GLU A 164 19.06 23.49 23.69
N HIS A 165 19.42 23.28 24.96
CA HIS A 165 18.81 24.00 26.06
C HIS A 165 19.10 25.50 25.99
N ILE A 166 20.32 25.90 25.64
CA ILE A 166 20.69 27.30 25.45
C ILE A 166 19.88 27.92 24.31
N ALA A 167 19.76 27.23 23.16
CA ALA A 167 19.01 27.71 22.01
C ALA A 167 17.53 27.97 22.31
N ARG A 168 16.96 27.20 23.25
CA ARG A 168 15.56 27.29 23.68
C ARG A 168 15.41 28.06 25.01
N SER A 169 16.35 28.96 25.29
CA SER A 169 16.38 29.66 26.57
C SER A 169 15.15 30.52 26.85
N ASP A 170 14.46 30.95 25.80
CA ASP A 170 13.19 31.69 25.86
C ASP A 170 12.03 30.83 26.38
N GLN A 171 12.12 29.50 26.27
CA GLN A 171 11.10 28.54 26.72
C GLN A 171 11.31 28.05 28.16
N LYS A 172 12.23 28.68 28.90
CA LYS A 172 12.49 28.38 30.30
C LYS A 172 11.33 28.82 31.18
N PHE A 173 11.03 28.01 32.18
CA PHE A 173 10.10 28.38 33.25
C PHE A 173 10.58 27.83 34.59
N ILE A 174 10.12 28.44 35.68
CA ILE A 174 10.49 28.05 37.04
C ILE A 174 9.30 27.29 37.64
N GLN A 175 9.54 26.08 38.14
CA GLN A 175 8.53 25.31 38.86
C GLN A 175 8.36 25.78 40.30
N VAL A 176 7.30 25.29 40.97
CA VAL A 176 6.98 25.62 42.38
C VAL A 176 8.09 25.25 43.36
N ASP A 177 8.98 24.32 42.99
CA ASP A 177 10.14 23.92 43.78
C ASP A 177 11.39 24.80 43.54
N GLY A 178 11.26 25.84 42.71
CA GLY A 178 12.32 26.77 42.36
C GLY A 178 13.27 26.29 41.25
N ARG A 179 13.04 25.10 40.66
CA ARG A 179 13.88 24.58 39.58
C ARG A 179 13.51 25.18 38.23
N THR A 180 14.52 25.52 37.44
CA THR A 180 14.34 26.00 36.06
C THR A 180 14.28 24.82 35.10
N LEU A 181 13.21 24.73 34.33
CA LEU A 181 12.99 23.67 33.34
C LEU A 181 12.81 24.29 31.95
N ILE A 182 12.98 23.47 30.91
CA ILE A 182 12.62 23.82 29.53
C ILE A 182 11.36 23.08 29.13
N SER A 183 10.42 23.80 28.50
CA SER A 183 9.20 23.20 27.95
C SER A 183 9.41 22.61 26.56
N GLY A 184 8.60 21.61 26.18
CA GLY A 184 8.54 21.09 24.81
C GLY A 184 9.58 20.02 24.47
N ALA A 185 10.04 19.24 25.45
CA ALA A 185 10.86 18.07 25.21
C ALA A 185 10.02 16.79 25.17
N PHE A 186 10.56 15.73 24.55
CA PHE A 186 9.89 14.45 24.38
C PHE A 186 10.82 13.30 24.80
N ASP A 187 10.36 12.47 25.73
CA ASP A 187 11.09 11.31 26.23
C ASP A 187 10.74 10.11 25.39
N VAL A 188 11.70 9.58 24.64
CA VAL A 188 11.45 8.42 23.78
C VAL A 188 11.50 7.16 24.63
N ILE A 189 10.36 6.49 24.77
CA ILE A 189 10.25 5.17 25.43
C ILE A 189 10.50 4.06 24.41
N LEU A 190 9.99 4.21 23.18
CA LEU A 190 10.15 3.26 22.10
C LEU A 190 10.62 4.00 20.82
N PRO A 191 11.87 3.82 20.38
CA PRO A 191 12.40 4.51 19.21
C PRO A 191 11.92 3.89 17.89
N ASN A 192 11.84 4.72 16.85
CA ASN A 192 11.54 4.32 15.48
C ASN A 192 12.78 3.98 14.64
N VAL A 193 13.90 3.68 15.29
CA VAL A 193 15.16 3.23 14.68
C VAL A 193 15.75 2.11 15.52
N ILE A 194 16.49 1.18 14.91
CA ILE A 194 17.29 0.22 15.66
C ILE A 194 18.51 0.97 16.16
N VAL A 195 18.58 1.19 17.48
CA VAL A 195 19.81 1.63 18.12
C VAL A 195 20.64 0.36 18.35
N MET A 196 21.68 0.17 17.53
CA MET A 196 22.66 -0.92 17.70
C MET A 196 23.76 -0.52 18.69
#